data_AF-A0A401ZIG5-F1
#
_entry.id   AF-A0A401ZIG5-F1
#
_cell.length_a   1.000
_cell.length_b   1.000
_cell.length_c   1.000
_cell.angle_alpha   90.00
_cell.angle_beta   90.00
_cell.angle_gamma   90.00
#
_symmetry.space_group_name_H-M   'P 1'
#
loop_
_entity.id
_entity.type
_entity.pdbx_description
1 polymer ?
#
loop_
_entity_poly.entity_id
_entity_poly.type
_entity_poly.pdbx_seq_one_letter_code
_entity_poly.pdbx_strand_id
1 'polypeptide(L)'
;MQDRTYQQAIEDLRDRISDDFQSSVNHMLVHRTTATDATLNIQDEGVRTVVTDALIAGQILTLLTLMRDLCMVDEEQHREFTAYLLRSLTS
;
A
#
# COMPACT_ATOMS: atom_id res chain seq x y z
N MET A 1 29.50 17.81 19.22
CA MET A 1 28.38 18.64 18.70
C MET A 1 27.79 18.12 17.38
N GLN A 2 28.30 17.01 16.82
CA GLN A 2 27.84 16.46 15.53
C GLN A 2 26.74 15.38 15.68
N ASP A 3 26.64 14.70 16.82
CA ASP A 3 25.66 13.62 17.03
C ASP A 3 24.22 14.12 17.24
N ARG A 4 24.04 15.26 17.90
CA ARG A 4 22.71 15.84 18.16
C ARG A 4 21.98 16.18 16.86
N THR A 5 22.67 16.75 15.89
CA THR A 5 22.11 17.16 14.60
C THR A 5 21.75 15.97 13.71
N TYR A 6 22.53 14.88 13.75
CA TYR A 6 22.21 13.67 13.00
C TYR A 6 21.00 12.95 13.59
N GLN A 7 20.93 12.85 14.92
CA GLN A 7 19.81 12.20 15.60
C GLN A 7 18.51 12.99 15.41
N GLN A 8 18.57 14.33 15.43
CA GLN A 8 17.44 15.19 15.07
C GLN A 8 17.01 15.02 13.61
N ALA A 9 17.96 14.93 12.67
CA ALA A 9 17.63 14.68 11.27
C ALA A 9 16.94 13.32 11.03
N ILE A 10 17.29 12.30 11.84
CA ILE A 10 16.60 11.00 11.80
C ILE A 10 15.19 11.10 12.39
N GLU A 11 15.01 11.83 13.50
CA GLU A 11 13.68 12.04 14.08
C GLU A 11 12.78 12.84 13.13
N ASP A 12 13.28 13.91 12.54
CA ASP A 12 12.54 14.71 11.55
C ASP A 12 12.18 13.90 10.30
N LEU A 13 13.09 13.03 9.84
CA LEU A 13 12.83 12.13 8.72
C LEU A 13 11.76 11.08 9.07
N ARG A 14 11.84 10.50 10.27
CA ARG A 14 10.87 9.51 10.76
C ARG A 14 9.48 10.14 10.89
N ASP A 15 9.39 11.35 11.43
CA ASP A 15 8.13 12.04 11.62
C ASP A 15 7.50 12.42 10.27
N ARG A 16 8.29 12.91 9.30
CA ARG A 16 7.82 13.15 7.93
C ARG A 16 7.35 11.88 7.21
N ILE A 17 8.12 10.80 7.32
CA ILE A 17 7.72 9.50 6.74
C ILE A 17 6.42 9.01 7.38
N SER A 18 6.29 9.14 8.71
CA SER A 18 5.08 8.74 9.42
C SER A 18 3.87 9.55 8.97
N ASP A 19 4.02 10.87 8.82
CA ASP A 19 2.95 11.76 8.35
C ASP A 19 2.57 11.48 6.89
N ASP A 20 3.54 11.30 5.99
CA ASP A 20 3.30 11.01 4.58
C ASP A 20 2.71 9.61 4.37
N PHE A 21 3.16 8.63 5.16
CA PHE A 21 2.61 7.27 5.17
C PHE A 21 1.20 7.27 5.73
N GLN A 22 0.97 7.92 6.87
CA GLN A 22 -0.35 8.02 7.46
C GLN A 22 -1.30 8.79 6.54
N SER A 23 -0.85 9.86 5.89
CA SER A 23 -1.63 10.59 4.88
C SER A 23 -1.96 9.73 3.67
N SER A 24 -0.99 8.98 3.13
CA SER A 24 -1.21 8.06 2.00
C SER A 24 -2.14 6.91 2.35
N VAL A 25 -1.96 6.29 3.52
CA VAL A 25 -2.87 5.27 4.04
C VAL A 25 -4.25 5.85 4.27
N ASN A 26 -4.35 7.02 4.89
CA ASN A 26 -5.63 7.68 5.16
C ASN A 26 -6.31 8.10 3.86
N HIS A 27 -5.56 8.52 2.83
CA HIS A 27 -6.07 8.76 1.49
C HIS A 27 -6.58 7.46 0.86
N MET A 28 -5.81 6.37 0.92
CA MET A 28 -6.24 5.05 0.45
C MET A 28 -7.41 4.46 1.24
N LEU A 29 -7.57 4.78 2.52
CA LEU A 29 -8.67 4.35 3.39
C LEU A 29 -9.92 5.22 3.23
N VAL A 30 -9.77 6.53 3.10
CA VAL A 30 -10.86 7.46 2.73
C VAL A 30 -11.36 7.13 1.33
N HIS A 31 -10.47 6.66 0.46
CA HIS A 31 -10.80 6.10 -0.84
C HIS A 31 -10.93 4.58 -0.84
N ARG A 32 -10.93 3.85 0.30
CA ARG A 32 -11.27 2.40 0.34
C ARG A 32 -12.73 2.16 -0.06
N THR A 33 -13.53 3.21 -0.05
CA THR A 33 -14.80 3.32 -0.75
C THR A 33 -14.69 2.98 -2.23
N THR A 34 -13.56 3.17 -2.93
CA THR A 34 -13.51 2.93 -4.38
C THR A 34 -13.69 1.50 -4.81
N ALA A 35 -13.18 0.46 -4.14
CA ALA A 35 -13.40 -0.91 -4.64
C ALA A 35 -14.88 -1.29 -4.53
N THR A 36 -15.45 -1.17 -3.33
CA THR A 36 -16.85 -1.51 -3.08
C THR A 36 -17.82 -0.55 -3.77
N ASP A 37 -17.54 0.76 -3.83
CA ASP A 37 -18.40 1.73 -4.52
C ASP A 37 -18.24 1.65 -6.05
N ALA A 38 -17.03 1.42 -6.58
CA ALA A 38 -16.83 1.27 -8.03
C ALA A 38 -17.42 -0.04 -8.54
N THR A 39 -17.49 -1.08 -7.70
CA THR A 39 -18.14 -2.34 -8.06
C THR A 39 -19.60 -2.45 -7.65
N LEU A 40 -20.14 -1.46 -6.92
CA LEU A 40 -21.52 -1.48 -6.37
C LEU A 40 -22.59 -1.66 -7.44
N ASN A 41 -22.37 -1.05 -8.62
CA ASN A 41 -23.29 -1.08 -9.75
C ASN A 41 -23.10 -2.31 -10.66
N ILE A 42 -22.11 -3.16 -10.38
CA ILE A 42 -21.90 -4.40 -11.13
C ILE A 42 -22.93 -5.43 -10.62
N GLN A 43 -23.88 -5.75 -11.49
CA GLN A 43 -24.98 -6.67 -11.17
C GLN A 43 -24.54 -8.14 -11.17
N ASP A 44 -23.60 -8.50 -12.04
CA ASP A 44 -23.03 -9.84 -12.07
C ASP A 44 -22.08 -10.03 -10.88
N GLU A 45 -22.43 -10.96 -10.00
CA GLU A 45 -21.70 -11.19 -8.77
C GLU A 45 -20.30 -11.76 -8.99
N GLY A 46 -20.10 -12.58 -10.03
CA GLY A 46 -18.79 -13.10 -10.41
C GLY A 46 -17.87 -12.00 -10.91
N VAL A 47 -18.36 -11.15 -11.81
CA VAL A 47 -17.62 -9.99 -12.32
C VAL A 47 -17.32 -9.00 -11.19
N ARG A 48 -18.30 -8.72 -10.32
CA ARG A 48 -18.11 -7.84 -9.16
C ARG A 48 -17.00 -8.34 -8.24
N THR A 49 -16.95 -9.64 -8.00
CA THR A 49 -15.93 -10.26 -7.14
C THR A 49 -14.54 -10.10 -7.75
N VAL A 50 -14.37 -10.50 -9.03
CA VAL A 50 -13.09 -10.37 -9.75
C VAL A 50 -12.58 -8.94 -9.77
N VAL A 51 -13.45 -7.97 -10.06
CA VAL A 51 -13.07 -6.55 -10.10
C VAL A 51 -12.73 -6.03 -8.70
N THR A 52 -13.45 -6.45 -7.67
CA THR A 52 -13.17 -6.03 -6.28
C THR A 52 -11.82 -6.57 -5.81
N ASP A 53 -11.53 -7.85 -6.07
CA ASP A 53 -10.27 -8.49 -5.70
C ASP A 53 -9.08 -7.84 -6.42
N ALA A 54 -9.22 -7.53 -7.72
CA ALA A 54 -8.19 -6.84 -8.49
C ALA A 54 -7.90 -5.43 -7.93
N LEU A 55 -8.92 -4.68 -7.53
CA LEU A 55 -8.76 -3.34 -6.95
C LEU A 55 -8.10 -3.40 -5.57
N ILE A 56 -8.50 -4.35 -4.71
CA ILE A 56 -7.87 -4.57 -3.40
C ILE A 56 -6.40 -4.94 -3.58
N ALA A 57 -6.08 -5.83 -4.51
CA ALA A 57 -4.70 -6.20 -4.77
C ALA A 57 -3.86 -5.04 -5.30
N GLY A 58 -4.41 -4.20 -6.18
CA GLY A 58 -3.74 -2.98 -6.63
C GLY A 58 -3.36 -2.08 -5.46
N GLN A 59 -4.27 -1.89 -4.50
CA GLN A 59 -4.02 -1.10 -3.29
C GLN A 59 -2.93 -1.72 -2.41
N ILE A 60 -2.93 -3.04 -2.23
CA ILE A 60 -1.89 -3.73 -1.44
C ILE A 60 -0.53 -3.64 -2.14
N LEU A 61 -0.46 -3.74 -3.47
CA LEU A 61 0.78 -3.56 -4.24
C LEU A 61 1.34 -2.14 -4.13
N THR A 62 0.48 -1.12 -4.13
CA THR A 62 0.89 0.26 -3.87
C THR A 62 1.50 0.42 -2.49
N LEU A 63 0.86 -0.15 -1.45
CA LEU A 63 1.38 -0.16 -0.08
C LEU A 63 2.73 -0.87 0.02
N LEU A 64 2.85 -2.04 -0.59
CA LEU A 64 4.08 -2.84 -0.58
C LEU A 64 5.23 -2.10 -1.27
N THR A 65 4.94 -1.38 -2.36
CA THR A 65 5.91 -0.54 -3.08
C THR A 65 6.37 0.63 -2.21
N LEU A 66 5.45 1.29 -1.50
CA LEU A 66 5.77 2.30 -0.49
C LEU A 66 6.67 1.74 0.62
N MET A 67 6.37 0.55 1.14
CA MET A 67 7.20 -0.10 2.17
C MET A 67 8.63 -0.36 1.68
N ARG A 68 8.80 -0.75 0.40
CA ARG A 68 10.12 -0.91 -0.22
C ARG A 68 10.84 0.44 -0.31
N ASP A 69 10.16 1.48 -0.80
CA ASP A 69 10.74 2.82 -0.97
C ASP A 69 11.15 3.45 0.37
N LEU A 70 10.48 3.08 1.44
CA LEU A 70 10.82 3.45 2.83
C LEU A 70 11.86 2.51 3.47
N CYS A 71 12.45 1.59 2.71
CA CYS A 71 13.43 0.60 3.17
C CYS A 71 12.93 -0.30 4.32
N MET A 72 11.61 -0.50 4.44
CA MET A 72 11.00 -1.39 5.44
C MET A 72 11.06 -2.86 4.99
N VAL A 73 11.09 -3.08 3.67
CA VAL A 73 11.30 -4.38 3.03
C VAL A 73 12.36 -4.23 1.94
N ASP A 74 13.16 -5.27 1.74
CA ASP A 74 14.14 -5.30 0.66
C ASP A 74 13.49 -5.68 -0.70
N GLU A 75 14.30 -5.61 -1.77
CA GLU A 75 13.84 -5.89 -3.14
C GLU A 75 13.43 -7.36 -3.34
N GLU A 76 14.05 -8.30 -2.62
CA GLU A 76 13.70 -9.72 -2.70
C GLU A 76 12.35 -9.99 -2.03
N GLN A 77 12.14 -9.45 -0.83
CA GLN A 77 10.87 -9.50 -0.10
C GLN A 77 9.74 -8.83 -0.87
N HIS A 78 9.99 -7.64 -1.44
CA HIS A 78 9.02 -6.94 -2.29
C HIS A 78 8.58 -7.81 -3.47
N ARG A 79 9.55 -8.45 -4.15
CA ARG A 79 9.28 -9.34 -5.29
C ARG A 79 8.49 -10.58 -4.88
N GLU A 80 8.85 -11.24 -3.77
CA GLU A 80 8.15 -12.42 -3.27
C GLU A 80 6.70 -12.11 -2.88
N PHE A 81 6.49 -11.02 -2.12
CA PHE A 81 5.14 -10.62 -1.71
C PHE A 81 4.30 -10.18 -2.92
N THR A 82 4.88 -9.49 -3.90
CA THR A 82 4.20 -9.15 -5.15
C THR A 82 3.77 -10.39 -5.92
N ALA A 83 4.68 -11.37 -6.07
CA ALA A 83 4.40 -12.62 -6.77
C ALA A 83 3.32 -13.46 -6.08
N TYR A 84 3.36 -13.53 -4.74
CA TYR A 84 2.33 -14.19 -3.95
C TYR A 84 0.96 -13.54 -4.16
N LEU A 85 0.89 -12.20 -4.06
CA LEU A 85 -0.36 -11.47 -4.19
C LEU A 85 -1.01 -11.65 -5.57
N LEU A 86 -0.21 -11.56 -6.63
CA LEU A 86 -0.69 -11.76 -8.00
C LEU A 86 -1.17 -13.19 -8.24
N ARG A 87 -0.48 -14.19 -7.67
CA ARG A 87 -0.89 -15.60 -7.78
C ARG A 87 -2.22 -15.84 -7.09
N SER A 88 -2.45 -15.24 -5.93
CA SER A 88 -3.71 -15.34 -5.18
C SER A 88 -4.93 -14.76 -5.91
N LEU A 89 -4.73 -13.87 -6.88
CA LEU A 89 -5.82 -13.30 -7.70
C LEU A 89 -6.19 -14.16 -8.90
N THR A 90 -5.28 -15.05 -9.32
CA THR A 90 -5.46 -15.92 -10.49
C THR A 90 -5.87 -17.35 -10.13
N SER A 91 -5.94 -17.66 -8.83
CA SER A 91 -6.33 -18.96 -8.26
C SER A 91 -7.77 -18.95 -7.78
#